data_AF-A0A1F8R4K8-F1
#
_entry.id   AF-A0A1F8R4K8-F1
#
_cell.length_a   1.000
_cell.length_b   1.000
_cell.length_c   1.000
_cell.angle_alpha   90.00
_cell.angle_beta   90.00
_cell.angle_gamma   90.00
#
_symmetry.space_group_name_H-M   'P 1'
#
loop_
_entity.id
_entity.type
_entity.pdbx_description
1 polymer ?
#
loop_
_entity_poly.entity_id
_entity_poly.type
_entity_poly.pdbx_seq_one_letter_code
_entity_poly.pdbx_strand_id
1 'polypeptide(L)'
;MTDLLKALFGTPQYISRTDTMPNSSDPDPDDVWAFTDPDARDEYARQGQLKRLEQDIRFEVMRGGPWQAEELEYKSEIRRLLSEGVIEDKGTYWFRSPHPTVYRAQGDGQLTVSGKEYRFQGGDDLVFQCRMERDMAEEDPGPVLIAHLQSAEKAVLCGDMSGAMRGMGKKMD
;
A
#
# COMPACT_ATOMS: atom_id res chain seq x y z
N MET A 1 -13.49 -19.52 -5.35
CA MET A 1 -12.09 -19.07 -5.17
C MET A 1 -11.86 -17.91 -6.09
N THR A 2 -12.14 -16.71 -5.62
CA THR A 2 -11.83 -15.45 -6.31
C THR A 2 -11.60 -14.44 -5.20
N ASP A 3 -10.39 -14.46 -4.64
CA ASP A 3 -9.92 -13.45 -3.70
C ASP A 3 -9.71 -12.15 -4.46
N LEU A 4 -10.81 -11.39 -4.54
CA LEU A 4 -10.92 -10.12 -5.23
C LEU A 4 -10.46 -8.98 -4.30
N LEU A 5 -9.18 -8.65 -4.40
CA LEU A 5 -8.54 -7.53 -3.73
C LEU A 5 -8.72 -6.26 -4.58
N LYS A 6 -9.53 -5.32 -4.06
CA LYS A 6 -9.98 -4.08 -4.73
C LYS A 6 -8.94 -2.96 -4.57
N ALA A 7 -8.71 -2.04 -5.52
CA ALA A 7 -7.81 -0.86 -5.43
C ALA A 7 -8.49 0.39 -6.04
N LEU A 8 -8.09 1.61 -5.67
CA LEU A 8 -8.75 2.86 -6.11
C LEU A 8 -8.06 3.51 -7.31
N PHE A 9 -8.75 3.51 -8.46
CA PHE A 9 -8.25 4.14 -9.68
C PHE A 9 -8.51 5.65 -9.74
N GLY A 10 -7.45 6.39 -10.06
CA GLY A 10 -7.55 7.61 -10.85
C GLY A 10 -7.88 7.25 -12.31
N THR A 11 -8.50 8.18 -13.04
CA THR A 11 -8.87 7.98 -14.45
C THR A 11 -7.66 7.59 -15.33
N PRO A 12 -7.81 6.76 -16.38
CA PRO A 12 -6.69 6.29 -17.24
C PRO A 12 -5.88 7.39 -17.94
N GLN A 13 -6.37 8.64 -17.93
CA GLN A 13 -5.65 9.80 -18.46
C GLN A 13 -4.86 10.56 -17.38
N TYR A 14 -4.80 10.05 -16.15
CA TYR A 14 -4.16 10.68 -15.01
C TYR A 14 -2.88 9.91 -14.65
N ILE A 15 -1.74 10.57 -14.79
CA ILE A 15 -0.46 10.06 -14.28
C ILE A 15 -0.46 10.41 -12.80
N SER A 16 -0.55 9.38 -11.93
CA SER A 16 -0.43 9.59 -10.49
C SER A 16 0.97 10.12 -10.20
N ARG A 17 1.09 11.05 -9.26
CA ARG A 17 2.41 11.26 -8.64
C ARG A 17 2.63 10.03 -7.76
N THR A 18 3.74 9.33 -7.94
CA THR A 18 4.04 8.13 -7.17
C THR A 18 4.70 8.48 -5.84
N ASP A 19 4.42 7.67 -4.81
CA ASP A 19 5.09 7.75 -3.51
C ASP A 19 6.57 7.30 -3.54
N THR A 20 7.05 6.72 -4.65
CA THR A 20 8.46 6.31 -4.85
C THR A 20 8.85 6.46 -6.31
N MET A 21 9.98 7.12 -6.54
CA MET A 21 10.57 7.36 -7.86
C MET A 21 11.91 6.62 -7.97
N PRO A 22 12.39 6.29 -9.19
CA PRO A 22 13.70 5.65 -9.39
C PRO A 22 14.88 6.35 -8.68
N ASN A 23 14.78 7.67 -8.48
CA ASN A 23 15.81 8.52 -7.91
C ASN A 23 15.41 9.13 -6.55
N SER A 24 14.36 8.61 -5.89
CA SER A 24 14.01 9.08 -4.54
C SER A 24 15.10 8.71 -3.54
N SER A 25 15.28 9.54 -2.51
CA SER A 25 16.10 9.18 -1.36
C SER A 25 15.50 7.99 -0.60
N ASP A 26 16.28 7.39 0.29
CA ASP A 26 15.74 6.41 1.22
C ASP A 26 14.63 7.05 2.08
N PRO A 27 13.54 6.32 2.36
CA PRO A 27 12.44 6.84 3.16
C PRO A 27 12.87 7.06 4.61
N ASP A 28 12.47 8.20 5.18
CA ASP A 28 12.60 8.50 6.61
C ASP A 28 11.66 7.57 7.40
N PRO A 29 12.15 6.77 8.36
CA PRO A 29 11.30 5.90 9.19
C PRO A 29 10.17 6.63 9.93
N ASP A 30 10.33 7.93 10.20
CA ASP A 30 9.35 8.75 10.91
C ASP A 30 8.42 9.55 9.97
N ASP A 31 8.63 9.48 8.65
CA ASP A 31 7.74 10.13 7.68
C ASP A 31 6.43 9.36 7.53
N VAL A 32 5.37 9.88 8.14
CA VAL A 32 4.01 9.33 8.07
C VAL A 32 3.53 9.15 6.62
N TRP A 33 4.00 9.98 5.69
CA TRP A 33 3.53 9.96 4.31
C TRP A 33 4.35 9.06 3.38
N ALA A 34 5.35 8.34 3.90
CA ALA A 34 6.29 7.55 3.09
C ALA A 34 5.62 6.51 2.17
N PHE A 35 4.42 6.02 2.54
CA PHE A 35 3.61 5.05 1.78
C PHE A 35 2.27 5.62 1.33
N THR A 36 2.13 6.94 1.29
CA THR A 36 0.90 7.59 0.82
C THR A 36 1.13 8.17 -0.55
N ASP A 37 0.37 7.69 -1.52
CA ASP A 37 0.33 8.28 -2.83
C ASP A 37 -0.05 9.79 -2.71
N PRO A 38 0.78 10.70 -3.26
CA PRO A 38 0.51 12.13 -3.21
C PRO A 38 -0.89 12.56 -3.67
N ASP A 39 -1.50 11.84 -4.62
CA ASP A 39 -2.83 12.19 -5.11
C ASP A 39 -3.93 11.72 -4.16
N ALA A 40 -3.73 10.60 -3.46
CA ALA A 40 -4.57 10.25 -2.32
C ALA A 40 -4.46 11.32 -1.24
N ARG A 41 -3.23 11.75 -0.88
CA ARG A 41 -3.00 12.80 0.13
C ARG A 41 -3.72 14.10 -0.22
N ASP A 42 -3.62 14.54 -1.48
CA ASP A 42 -4.26 15.77 -1.94
C ASP A 42 -5.79 15.67 -1.99
N GLU A 43 -6.35 14.51 -2.30
CA GLU A 43 -7.80 14.28 -2.21
C GLU A 43 -8.29 14.45 -0.76
N TYR A 44 -7.61 13.82 0.21
CA TYR A 44 -7.95 14.00 1.64
C TYR A 44 -7.75 15.46 2.09
N ALA A 45 -6.74 16.17 1.58
CA ALA A 45 -6.55 17.58 1.86
C ALA A 45 -7.71 18.43 1.32
N ARG A 46 -8.14 18.21 0.08
CA ARG A 46 -9.29 18.90 -0.54
C ARG A 46 -10.59 18.67 0.21
N GLN A 47 -10.78 17.47 0.77
CA GLN A 47 -11.95 17.12 1.56
C GLN A 47 -11.89 17.62 3.01
N GLY A 48 -10.80 18.25 3.44
CA GLY A 48 -10.59 18.66 4.84
C GLY A 48 -10.37 17.49 5.80
N GLN A 49 -10.01 16.31 5.29
CA GLN A 49 -9.83 15.07 6.04
C GLN A 49 -8.36 14.65 6.22
N LEU A 50 -7.39 15.46 5.78
CA LEU A 50 -5.97 15.13 5.86
C LEU A 50 -5.49 14.75 7.27
N LYS A 51 -5.96 15.47 8.31
CA LYS A 51 -5.64 15.14 9.71
C LYS A 51 -6.18 13.77 10.12
N ARG A 52 -7.34 13.37 9.60
CA ARG A 52 -7.95 12.07 9.89
C ARG A 52 -7.12 10.95 9.25
N LEU A 53 -6.69 11.14 8.00
CA LEU A 53 -5.77 10.22 7.34
C LEU A 53 -4.44 10.11 8.09
N GLU A 54 -3.84 11.25 8.48
CA GLU A 54 -2.58 11.24 9.23
C GLU A 54 -2.70 10.44 10.54
N GLN A 55 -3.77 10.65 11.30
CA GLN A 55 -4.03 9.90 12.53
C GLN A 55 -4.20 8.41 12.26
N ASP A 56 -4.96 8.06 11.23
CA ASP A 56 -5.16 6.67 10.83
C ASP A 56 -3.84 5.99 10.47
N ILE A 57 -2.99 6.65 9.69
CA ILE A 57 -1.67 6.11 9.34
C ILE A 57 -0.82 5.94 10.59
N ARG A 58 -0.71 6.97 11.44
CA ARG A 58 0.10 6.92 12.66
C ARG A 58 -0.32 5.79 13.60
N PHE A 59 -1.62 5.63 13.86
CA PHE A 59 -2.10 4.76 14.92
C PHE A 59 -2.58 3.39 14.44
N GLU A 60 -3.17 3.30 13.26
CA GLU A 60 -3.74 2.06 12.74
C GLU A 60 -2.77 1.34 11.80
N VAL A 61 -2.01 2.07 10.97
CA VAL A 61 -1.04 1.48 10.04
C VAL A 61 0.34 1.29 10.70
N MET A 62 0.93 2.36 11.22
CA MET A 62 2.26 2.34 11.84
C MET A 62 2.24 1.82 13.29
N ARG A 63 1.04 1.61 13.86
CA ARG A 63 0.80 1.16 15.25
C ARG A 63 1.45 2.05 16.32
N GLY A 64 1.54 3.35 16.06
CA GLY A 64 2.08 4.36 16.98
C GLY A 64 3.61 4.40 17.05
N GLY A 65 4.33 3.60 16.26
CA GLY A 65 5.79 3.64 16.12
C GLY A 65 6.23 4.05 14.72
N PRO A 66 7.54 4.06 14.42
CA PRO A 66 8.06 4.29 13.08
C PRO A 66 7.73 3.13 12.13
N TRP A 67 7.94 3.37 10.83
CA TRP A 67 7.97 2.29 9.83
C TRP A 67 9.06 1.27 10.17
N GLN A 68 8.74 -0.01 10.02
CA GLN A 68 9.68 -1.10 10.28
C GLN A 68 10.71 -1.22 9.15
N ALA A 69 11.86 -1.81 9.46
CA ALA A 69 12.94 -2.02 8.50
C ALA A 69 12.48 -2.76 7.23
N GLU A 70 11.64 -3.80 7.39
CA GLU A 70 11.07 -4.56 6.25
C GLU A 70 10.16 -3.70 5.35
N GLU A 71 9.45 -2.74 5.94
CA GLU A 71 8.55 -1.84 5.20
C GLU A 71 9.42 -0.87 4.37
N LEU A 72 10.50 -0.35 4.95
CA LEU A 72 11.45 0.53 4.27
C LEU A 72 12.29 -0.21 3.20
N GLU A 73 12.59 -1.49 3.42
CA GLU A 73 13.26 -2.35 2.44
C GLU A 73 12.38 -2.56 1.20
N TYR A 74 11.06 -2.77 1.38
CA TYR A 74 10.11 -2.78 0.26
C TYR A 74 10.24 -1.53 -0.61
N LYS A 75 10.33 -0.34 -0.02
CA LYS A 75 10.51 0.92 -0.78
C LYS A 75 11.82 0.94 -1.57
N SER A 76 12.88 0.43 -0.97
CA SER A 76 14.19 0.32 -1.62
C SER A 76 14.13 -0.62 -2.83
N GLU A 77 13.45 -1.75 -2.71
CA GLU A 77 13.24 -2.70 -3.80
C GLU A 77 12.34 -2.15 -4.90
N ILE A 78 11.25 -1.44 -4.56
CA ILE A 78 10.40 -0.77 -5.54
C ILE A 78 11.21 0.25 -6.36
N ARG A 79 12.03 1.07 -5.69
CA ARG A 79 12.91 2.02 -6.37
C ARG A 79 13.88 1.32 -7.33
N ARG A 80 14.49 0.21 -6.90
CA ARG A 80 15.37 -0.62 -7.74
C ARG A 80 14.63 -1.11 -8.98
N LEU A 81 13.47 -1.75 -8.81
CA LEU A 81 12.66 -2.28 -9.91
C LEU A 81 12.19 -1.19 -10.89
N LEU A 82 11.82 0.00 -10.38
CA LEU A 82 11.48 1.16 -11.19
C LEU A 82 12.69 1.64 -12.02
N SER A 83 13.89 1.70 -11.42
CA SER A 83 15.12 2.10 -12.12
C SER A 83 15.55 1.11 -13.20
N GLU A 84 15.26 -0.17 -13.00
CA GLU A 84 15.51 -1.24 -13.98
C GLU A 84 14.42 -1.31 -15.06
N GLY A 85 13.30 -0.60 -14.88
CA GLY A 85 12.15 -0.64 -15.80
C GLY A 85 11.35 -1.95 -15.75
N VAL A 86 11.50 -2.72 -14.68
CA VAL A 86 10.80 -4.01 -14.49
C VAL A 86 9.34 -3.79 -14.05
N ILE A 87 9.09 -2.68 -13.35
CA ILE A 87 7.75 -2.22 -12.99
C ILE A 87 7.58 -0.76 -13.41
N GLU A 88 6.34 -0.32 -13.57
CA GLU A 88 5.97 1.08 -13.81
C GLU A 88 4.83 1.51 -12.88
N ASP A 89 4.61 2.82 -12.75
CA ASP A 89 3.40 3.35 -12.11
C ASP A 89 2.15 2.94 -12.90
N LYS A 90 1.18 2.33 -12.23
CA LYS A 90 -0.10 1.97 -12.84
C LYS A 90 -1.05 3.18 -12.97
N GLY A 91 -0.74 4.32 -12.34
CA GLY A 91 -1.56 5.53 -12.35
C GLY A 91 -2.70 5.49 -11.33
N THR A 92 -2.49 4.81 -10.21
CA THR A 92 -3.53 4.50 -9.21
C THR A 92 -2.91 4.18 -7.85
N TYR A 93 -3.71 4.29 -6.79
CA TYR A 93 -3.31 3.94 -5.43
C TYR A 93 -4.26 2.94 -4.79
N TRP A 94 -3.76 2.25 -3.76
CA TRP A 94 -4.53 1.28 -3.01
C TRP A 94 -5.71 1.93 -2.28
N PHE A 95 -6.84 1.26 -2.26
CA PHE A 95 -8.04 1.82 -1.64
C PHE A 95 -7.97 1.91 -0.11
N ARG A 96 -7.02 1.23 0.54
CA ARG A 96 -6.86 1.27 2.01
C ARG A 96 -5.69 2.13 2.42
N SER A 97 -5.81 2.80 3.56
CA SER A 97 -4.70 3.57 4.13
C SER A 97 -3.46 2.67 4.31
N PRO A 98 -2.25 3.19 4.03
CA PRO A 98 -1.91 4.59 3.78
C PRO A 98 -2.18 5.09 2.35
N HIS A 99 -2.90 4.31 1.52
CA HIS A 99 -3.13 4.55 0.10
C HIS A 99 -1.84 4.52 -0.72
N PRO A 100 -1.02 3.46 -0.63
CA PRO A 100 0.23 3.34 -1.38
C PRO A 100 -0.03 3.32 -2.89
N THR A 101 0.94 3.82 -3.65
CA THR A 101 0.95 3.71 -5.11
C THR A 101 0.91 2.24 -5.54
N VAL A 102 0.19 1.94 -6.61
CA VAL A 102 0.15 0.61 -7.22
C VAL A 102 1.07 0.60 -8.44
N TYR A 103 1.94 -0.40 -8.50
CA TYR A 103 2.86 -0.60 -9.61
C TYR A 103 2.40 -1.75 -10.50
N ARG A 104 2.70 -1.69 -11.79
CA ARG A 104 2.42 -2.73 -12.79
C ARG A 104 3.72 -3.34 -13.28
N ALA A 105 3.83 -4.66 -13.18
CA ALA A 105 4.95 -5.41 -13.75
C ALA A 105 4.93 -5.40 -15.28
N GLN A 106 6.05 -5.02 -15.87
CA GLN A 106 6.27 -5.00 -17.34
C GLN A 106 6.72 -6.36 -17.88
N GLY A 107 7.24 -7.21 -17.00
CA GLY A 107 7.67 -8.57 -17.29
C GLY A 107 7.83 -9.36 -15.99
N ASP A 108 8.34 -10.57 -16.11
CA ASP A 108 8.58 -11.44 -14.96
C ASP A 108 9.75 -10.90 -14.12
N GLY A 109 9.66 -11.06 -12.80
CA GLY A 109 10.69 -10.59 -11.90
C GLY A 109 10.50 -11.03 -10.46
N GLN A 110 11.34 -10.47 -9.59
CA GLN A 110 11.26 -10.70 -8.15
C GLN A 110 11.72 -9.49 -7.35
N LEU A 111 11.22 -9.40 -6.12
CA LEU A 111 11.78 -8.56 -5.06
C LEU A 111 12.06 -9.41 -3.82
N THR A 112 13.03 -8.97 -3.03
CA THR A 112 13.38 -9.62 -1.77
C THR A 112 13.21 -8.63 -0.63
N VAL A 113 12.40 -8.98 0.37
CA VAL A 113 12.17 -8.15 1.56
C VAL A 113 12.29 -9.01 2.80
N SER A 114 13.11 -8.58 3.78
CA SER A 114 13.47 -9.36 4.96
C SER A 114 13.96 -10.78 4.62
N GLY A 115 14.66 -10.94 3.50
CA GLY A 115 15.14 -12.23 3.01
C GLY A 115 14.05 -13.14 2.42
N LYS A 116 12.79 -12.72 2.36
CA LYS A 116 11.70 -13.44 1.70
C LYS A 116 11.61 -13.01 0.23
N GLU A 117 11.59 -13.98 -0.67
CA GLU A 117 11.43 -13.73 -2.11
C GLU A 117 9.95 -13.64 -2.50
N TYR A 118 9.62 -12.63 -3.30
CA TYR A 118 8.31 -12.44 -3.90
C TYR A 118 8.47 -12.41 -5.41
N ARG A 119 7.87 -13.40 -6.10
CA ARG A 119 7.93 -13.51 -7.56
C ARG A 119 6.64 -12.99 -8.17
N PHE A 120 6.77 -12.30 -9.30
CA PHE A 120 5.65 -11.78 -10.09
C PHE A 120 5.87 -12.05 -11.58
N GLN A 121 4.77 -12.01 -12.32
CA GLN A 121 4.73 -12.13 -13.77
C GLN A 121 4.39 -10.80 -14.43
N GLY A 122 4.71 -10.67 -15.72
CA GLY A 122 4.26 -9.53 -16.51
C GLY A 122 2.74 -9.34 -16.44
N GLY A 123 2.28 -8.13 -16.10
CA GLY A 123 0.86 -7.83 -15.91
C GLY A 123 0.38 -7.87 -14.45
N ASP A 124 1.15 -8.42 -13.53
CA ASP A 124 0.84 -8.38 -12.10
C ASP A 124 0.90 -6.96 -11.54
N ASP A 125 0.10 -6.69 -10.52
CA ASP A 125 0.19 -5.47 -9.74
C ASP A 125 0.92 -5.72 -8.42
N LEU A 126 1.80 -4.80 -8.06
CA LEU A 126 2.53 -4.80 -6.81
C LEU A 126 2.07 -3.61 -5.96
N VAL A 127 1.77 -3.87 -4.69
CA VAL A 127 1.34 -2.83 -3.75
C VAL A 127 1.81 -3.13 -2.33
N PHE A 128 2.06 -2.07 -1.56
CA PHE A 128 2.42 -2.21 -0.15
C PHE A 128 1.25 -2.75 0.65
N GLN A 129 1.48 -3.83 1.39
CA GLN A 129 0.52 -4.39 2.32
C GLN A 129 0.77 -3.85 3.73
N CYS A 130 -0.18 -3.06 4.24
CA CYS A 130 -0.05 -2.41 5.54
C CYS A 130 -0.07 -3.42 6.70
N ARG A 131 0.61 -3.06 7.80
CA ARG A 131 0.77 -3.94 8.97
C ARG A 131 -0.54 -4.47 9.53
N MET A 132 -1.59 -3.66 9.54
CA MET A 132 -2.92 -4.09 9.98
C MET A 132 -3.45 -5.30 9.21
N GLU A 133 -3.25 -5.34 7.89
CA GLU A 133 -3.67 -6.49 7.08
C GLU A 133 -2.81 -7.73 7.37
N ARG A 134 -1.51 -7.53 7.61
CA ARG A 134 -0.57 -8.60 7.96
C ARG A 134 -0.90 -9.22 9.32
N ASP A 135 -1.22 -8.39 10.32
CA ASP A 135 -1.62 -8.82 11.66
C ASP A 135 -2.86 -9.75 11.66
N MET A 136 -3.69 -9.67 10.61
CA MET A 136 -4.91 -10.47 10.46
C MET A 136 -4.70 -11.77 9.69
N ALA A 137 -3.55 -11.95 9.05
CA ALA A 137 -3.25 -13.16 8.29
C ALA A 137 -2.77 -14.28 9.23
N GLU A 138 -3.12 -15.53 8.92
CA GLU A 138 -2.66 -16.70 9.69
C GLU A 138 -1.15 -16.92 9.57
N GLU A 139 -0.59 -16.55 8.40
CA GLU A 139 0.84 -16.55 8.11
C GLU A 139 1.28 -15.12 7.82
N ASP A 140 2.53 -14.77 8.14
CA ASP A 140 3.06 -13.45 7.82
C ASP A 140 3.29 -13.33 6.29
N PRO A 141 2.41 -12.60 5.57
CA PRO A 141 2.57 -12.47 4.13
C PRO A 141 3.75 -11.54 3.82
N GLY A 142 4.23 -10.75 4.78
CA GLY A 142 5.18 -9.67 4.60
C GLY A 142 4.58 -8.46 3.86
N PRO A 143 5.36 -7.39 3.63
CA PRO A 143 4.84 -6.09 3.21
C PRO A 143 4.43 -6.00 1.73
N VAL A 144 4.41 -7.11 1.01
CA VAL A 144 4.22 -7.14 -0.45
C VAL A 144 2.95 -7.88 -0.79
N LEU A 145 2.02 -7.21 -1.46
CA LEU A 145 0.90 -7.85 -2.10
C LEU A 145 1.11 -7.85 -3.62
N ILE A 146 1.04 -9.05 -4.21
CA ILE A 146 1.11 -9.29 -5.66
C ILE A 146 -0.22 -9.91 -6.09
N ALA A 147 -0.94 -9.22 -6.97
CA ALA A 147 -2.23 -9.70 -7.48
C ALA A 147 -2.64 -8.92 -8.74
N HIS A 148 -3.72 -9.35 -9.40
CA HIS A 148 -4.43 -8.51 -10.36
C HIS A 148 -5.53 -7.71 -9.64
N LEU A 149 -5.25 -6.44 -9.39
CA LEU A 149 -6.11 -5.57 -8.60
C LEU A 149 -7.21 -4.96 -9.48
N GLN A 150 -8.46 -5.13 -9.03
CA GLN A 150 -9.65 -4.57 -9.67
C GLN A 150 -10.14 -3.32 -8.94
N SER A 151 -11.02 -2.54 -9.56
CA SER A 151 -11.48 -1.27 -9.02
C SER A 151 -12.31 -1.42 -7.72
N ALA A 152 -11.98 -0.62 -6.71
CA ALA A 152 -12.81 -0.33 -5.55
C ALA A 152 -13.66 0.91 -5.82
N GLU A 153 -14.87 0.99 -5.26
CA GLU A 153 -15.71 2.17 -5.41
C GLU A 153 -15.33 3.31 -4.43
N LYS A 154 -14.64 3.02 -3.32
CA LYS A 154 -14.36 3.98 -2.24
C LYS A 154 -13.05 3.71 -1.52
N ALA A 155 -12.41 4.80 -1.07
CA ALA A 155 -11.28 4.77 -0.15
C ALA A 155 -11.76 4.38 1.23
N VAL A 156 -10.95 3.64 1.97
CA VAL A 156 -11.26 3.19 3.31
C VAL A 156 -10.06 3.41 4.22
N LEU A 157 -10.30 3.97 5.40
CA LEU A 157 -9.31 4.08 6.46
C LEU A 157 -9.23 2.75 7.23
N CYS A 158 -8.02 2.36 7.63
CA CYS A 158 -7.78 1.15 8.41
C CYS A 158 -8.57 1.14 9.73
N GLY A 159 -8.68 2.28 10.41
CA GLY A 159 -9.45 2.43 11.65
C GLY A 159 -10.96 2.25 11.46
N ASP A 160 -11.50 2.59 10.28
CA ASP A 160 -12.91 2.35 9.98
C ASP A 160 -13.20 0.84 9.86
N MET A 161 -12.19 0.05 9.46
CA MET A 161 -12.27 -1.41 9.39
C MET A 161 -12.10 -2.06 10.77
N SER A 162 -11.20 -1.56 11.61
CA SER A 162 -10.98 -2.11 12.96
C SER A 162 -12.21 -1.97 13.88
N GLY A 163 -12.96 -0.87 13.73
CA GLY A 163 -14.24 -0.64 14.43
C GLY A 163 -15.36 -1.61 14.02
N ALA A 164 -15.47 -1.94 12.73
CA ALA A 164 -16.44 -2.93 12.23
C ALA A 164 -16.14 -4.35 12.75
N MET A 165 -14.86 -4.68 12.96
CA MET A 165 -14.42 -6.00 13.40
C MET A 165 -14.60 -6.24 14.91
N ARG A 166 -14.52 -5.21 15.77
CA ARG A 166 -14.87 -5.35 17.21
C ARG A 166 -16.36 -5.66 17.44
N GLY A 167 -17.24 -5.37 16.48
CA GLY A 167 -18.66 -5.72 16.54
C GLY A 167 -18.97 -7.20 16.28
N MET A 168 -18.07 -7.93 15.60
CA MET A 168 -18.25 -9.36 15.29
C MET A 168 -17.67 -10.29 16.36
N GLY A 169 -16.75 -9.80 17.20
CA GLY A 169 -16.19 -10.55 18.34
C GLY A 169 -17.01 -10.50 19.63
N LYS A 170 -18.23 -9.96 19.59
CA LYS A 170 -19.11 -9.84 20.77
C LYS A 170 -20.51 -10.41 20.52
N LYS A 171 -20.58 -11.62 19.95
CA LYS A 171 -21.70 -12.54 20.17
C LYS A 171 -21.14 -13.97 20.24
N MET A 172 -21.64 -14.72 21.23
CA MET A 172 -21.34 -16.10 21.65
C MET A 172 -20.17 -16.19 22.64
N ASP A 173 -20.35 -16.42 23.95
CA ASP A 173 -21.51 -16.56 24.84
C ASP A 173 -21.07 -16.06 26.24
#